data_AF-A0A651G4K9-F1
#
_entry.id   AF-A0A651G4K9-F1
#
_cell.length_a   1.000
_cell.length_b   1.000
_cell.length_c   1.000
_cell.angle_alpha   90.00
_cell.angle_beta   90.00
_cell.angle_gamma   90.00
#
_symmetry.space_group_name_H-M   'P 1'
#
loop_
_entity.id
_entity.type
_entity.pdbx_description
1 polymer ?
#
loop_
_entity_poly.entity_id
_entity_poly.type
_entity_poly.pdbx_seq_one_letter_code
_entity_poly.pdbx_strand_id
1 'polypeptide(L)'
;MLFVFDVETIPDFEFIRTVLADHESSEDDLLAKASEELARNASGFLPPMYHKMVSWVGLWVENTGKPVHKAGWNGENEREGLIKLFDALLTYKDFGLIHHNGRGFDLPLLTYRAMKHDLQMPLRLNHYDIRYRFSKVNTDLMDEFSNYGASSYPKLKHLGILIDIPFKQTAEGNEVLAMFRDGKLDEIEHYCYEDVMATYIVWLKLKYTVGDISEEIFKNLNERAVNKLKEIQASSQ
;
A
#
# COMPACT_ATOMS: atom_id res chain seq x y z
N MET A 1 -14.88 -9.44 7.17
CA MET A 1 -14.52 -8.60 6.01
C MET A 1 -13.04 -8.32 6.09
N LEU A 2 -12.35 -8.30 4.96
CA LEU A 2 -10.94 -7.92 4.88
C LEU A 2 -10.82 -6.76 3.89
N PHE A 3 -9.92 -5.83 4.17
CA PHE A 3 -9.62 -4.70 3.31
C PHE A 3 -8.21 -4.87 2.75
N VAL A 4 -8.12 -5.18 1.45
CA VAL A 4 -6.85 -5.20 0.73
C VAL A 4 -6.55 -3.77 0.33
N PHE A 5 -5.42 -3.20 0.72
CA PHE A 5 -5.13 -1.80 0.41
C PHE A 5 -3.65 -1.53 0.23
N ASP A 6 -3.39 -0.38 -0.38
CA ASP A 6 -2.08 0.19 -0.61
C ASP A 6 -2.19 1.72 -0.59
N VAL A 7 -1.09 2.42 -0.31
CA VAL A 7 -1.00 3.89 -0.32
C VAL A 7 0.17 4.36 -1.15
N GLU A 8 -0.06 5.40 -1.94
CA GLU A 8 1.00 6.05 -2.71
C GLU A 8 1.41 7.36 -2.08
N THR A 9 2.71 7.60 -2.09
CA THR A 9 3.32 8.70 -1.34
C THR A 9 4.39 9.44 -2.11
N ILE A 10 4.61 10.68 -1.71
CA ILE A 10 5.78 11.46 -2.11
C ILE A 10 6.51 11.98 -0.86
N PRO A 11 7.79 12.36 -0.98
CA PRO A 11 8.48 13.06 0.10
C PRO A 11 7.72 14.32 0.55
N ASP A 12 7.58 14.52 1.86
CA ASP A 12 7.06 15.76 2.44
C ASP A 12 8.20 16.78 2.47
N PHE A 13 8.44 17.45 1.33
CA PHE A 13 9.54 18.39 1.17
C PHE A 13 9.52 19.50 2.23
N GLU A 14 8.35 20.04 2.58
CA GLU A 14 8.24 21.08 3.62
C GLU A 14 8.75 20.58 4.97
N PHE A 15 8.36 19.36 5.36
CA PHE A 15 8.83 18.75 6.58
C PHE A 15 10.32 18.41 6.52
N ILE A 16 10.81 17.85 5.41
CA ILE A 16 12.21 17.50 5.22
C ILE A 16 13.12 18.73 5.31
N ARG A 17 12.73 19.87 4.68
CA ARG A 17 13.46 21.15 4.79
C ARG A 17 13.63 21.56 6.24
N THR A 18 12.58 21.41 7.04
CA THR A 18 12.58 21.75 8.47
C THR A 18 13.51 20.83 9.26
N VAL A 19 13.47 19.52 8.99
CA VAL A 19 14.29 18.52 9.69
C VAL A 19 15.78 18.71 9.39
N LEU A 20 16.13 18.99 8.13
CA LEU A 20 17.52 19.18 7.69
C LEU A 20 18.03 20.62 7.87
N ALA A 21 17.18 21.54 8.33
CA ALA A 21 17.46 22.98 8.36
C ALA A 21 17.98 23.53 7.02
N ASP A 22 17.44 23.01 5.90
CA ASP A 22 17.86 23.31 4.54
C ASP A 22 16.68 23.85 3.72
N HIS A 23 16.54 25.18 3.73
CA HIS A 23 15.43 25.87 3.07
C HIS A 23 15.74 26.31 1.63
N GLU A 24 17.01 26.28 1.23
CA GLU A 24 17.48 26.86 -0.04
C GLU A 24 17.71 25.81 -1.13
N SER A 25 18.00 24.55 -0.77
CA SER A 25 18.31 23.52 -1.75
C SER A 25 17.12 23.23 -2.67
N SER A 26 17.41 22.82 -3.91
CA SER A 26 16.38 22.27 -4.80
C SER A 26 15.74 21.03 -4.18
N GLU A 27 14.53 20.64 -4.62
CA GLU A 27 13.90 19.42 -4.11
C GLU A 27 14.74 18.16 -4.38
N ASP A 28 15.40 18.09 -5.52
CA ASP A 28 16.21 16.92 -5.90
C ASP A 28 17.51 16.85 -5.07
N ASP A 29 18.18 17.98 -4.84
CA ASP A 29 19.34 18.05 -3.94
C ASP A 29 18.94 17.74 -2.49
N LEU A 30 17.79 18.25 -2.05
CA LEU A 30 17.26 17.99 -0.72
C LEU A 30 16.93 16.50 -0.55
N LEU A 31 16.34 15.86 -1.56
CA LEU A 31 16.05 14.44 -1.53
C LEU A 31 17.34 13.61 -1.46
N ALA A 32 18.37 13.96 -2.24
CA ALA A 32 19.67 13.28 -2.17
C ALA A 32 20.30 13.37 -0.77
N LYS A 33 20.29 14.57 -0.15
CA LYS A 33 20.75 14.76 1.23
C LYS A 33 19.91 13.97 2.24
N ALA A 34 18.58 14.02 2.11
CA ALA A 34 17.68 13.27 2.97
C ALA A 34 17.90 11.75 2.86
N SER A 35 18.14 11.24 1.66
CA SER A 35 18.47 9.84 1.43
C SER A 35 19.80 9.42 2.06
N GLU A 36 20.78 10.32 2.18
CA GLU A 36 22.05 10.05 2.87
C GLU A 36 21.92 10.14 4.40
N GLU A 37 21.25 11.18 4.90
CA GLU A 37 21.21 11.51 6.34
C GLU A 37 20.06 10.83 7.11
N LEU A 38 18.91 10.66 6.46
CA LEU A 38 17.67 10.22 7.11
C LEU A 38 17.28 8.78 6.74
N ALA A 39 17.71 8.27 5.58
CA ALA A 39 17.47 6.89 5.23
C ALA A 39 18.29 5.96 6.14
N ARG A 40 17.64 4.92 6.66
CA ARG A 40 18.29 3.90 7.50
C ARG A 40 18.54 2.60 6.75
N ASN A 41 18.60 2.67 5.42
CA ASN A 41 18.69 1.51 4.52
C ASN A 41 19.59 1.81 3.32
N ALA A 42 20.10 0.76 2.69
CA ALA A 42 20.99 0.87 1.54
C ALA A 42 20.30 1.39 0.26
N SER A 43 18.96 1.36 0.21
CA SER A 43 18.18 1.89 -0.92
C SER A 43 18.02 3.40 -0.92
N GLY A 44 18.38 4.10 0.17
CA GLY A 44 18.15 5.54 0.30
C GLY A 44 16.67 5.93 0.45
N PHE A 45 15.77 4.96 0.61
CA PHE A 45 14.33 5.21 0.74
C PHE A 45 14.03 5.77 2.13
N LEU A 46 13.27 6.87 2.19
CA LEU A 46 13.03 7.57 3.44
C LEU A 46 12.05 6.80 4.34
N PRO A 47 12.22 6.86 5.68
CA PRO A 47 11.23 6.33 6.61
C PRO A 47 9.84 6.96 6.43
N PRO A 48 8.74 6.26 6.81
CA PRO A 48 7.36 6.69 6.57
C PRO A 48 7.03 8.11 7.08
N MET A 49 7.68 8.55 8.16
CA MET A 49 7.47 9.86 8.76
C MET A 49 7.83 11.04 7.83
N TYR A 50 8.67 10.81 6.82
CA TYR A 50 9.12 11.84 5.88
C TYR A 50 8.30 11.87 4.58
N HIS A 51 7.25 11.08 4.51
CA HIS A 51 6.36 11.02 3.36
C HIS A 51 5.03 11.71 3.66
N LYS A 52 4.33 12.11 2.59
CA LYS A 52 2.92 12.48 2.60
C LYS A 52 2.16 11.65 1.57
N MET A 53 0.92 11.31 1.88
CA MET A 53 0.04 10.51 1.02
C MET A 53 -0.57 11.37 -0.09
N VAL A 54 -0.57 10.83 -1.31
CA VAL A 54 -1.16 11.47 -2.51
C VAL A 54 -2.23 10.61 -3.16
N SER A 55 -2.27 9.31 -2.84
CA SER A 55 -3.32 8.40 -3.31
C SER A 55 -3.43 7.19 -2.38
N TRP A 56 -4.59 6.54 -2.40
CA TRP A 56 -4.78 5.21 -1.83
C TRP A 56 -5.88 4.48 -2.59
N VAL A 57 -5.78 3.16 -2.64
CA VAL A 57 -6.82 2.29 -3.17
C VAL A 57 -7.08 1.15 -2.19
N GLY A 58 -8.34 0.73 -2.10
CA GLY A 58 -8.73 -0.39 -1.28
C GLY A 58 -9.80 -1.25 -1.93
N LEU A 59 -9.73 -2.55 -1.68
CA LEU A 59 -10.67 -3.56 -2.13
C LEU A 59 -11.22 -4.31 -0.91
N TRP A 60 -12.52 -4.15 -0.67
CA TRP A 60 -13.22 -4.97 0.32
C TRP A 60 -13.43 -6.37 -0.22
N VAL A 61 -13.02 -7.37 0.56
CA VAL A 61 -13.23 -8.78 0.28
C VAL A 61 -13.91 -9.48 1.46
N GLU A 62 -14.79 -10.42 1.17
CA GLU A 62 -15.37 -11.31 2.18
C GLU A 62 -14.27 -12.22 2.77
N ASN A 63 -14.52 -12.82 3.94
CA ASN A 63 -13.58 -13.79 4.53
C ASN A 63 -13.37 -15.04 3.64
N THR A 64 -14.31 -15.30 2.73
CA THR A 64 -14.25 -16.33 1.67
C THR A 64 -13.31 -15.94 0.53
N GLY A 65 -12.78 -14.72 0.54
CA GLY A 65 -11.94 -14.14 -0.51
C GLY A 65 -12.70 -13.47 -1.64
N LYS A 66 -14.04 -13.48 -1.64
CA LYS A 66 -14.85 -12.87 -2.70
C LYS A 66 -14.77 -11.33 -2.66
N PRO A 67 -14.43 -10.64 -3.77
CA PRO A 67 -14.45 -9.17 -3.84
C PRO A 67 -15.87 -8.61 -3.72
N VAL A 68 -16.00 -7.48 -3.02
CA VAL A 68 -17.27 -6.79 -2.77
C VAL A 68 -17.29 -5.43 -3.48
N HIS A 69 -16.44 -4.50 -3.09
CA HIS A 69 -16.35 -3.18 -3.73
C HIS A 69 -14.97 -2.55 -3.57
N LYS A 70 -14.59 -1.71 -4.56
CA LYS A 70 -13.39 -0.86 -4.55
C LYS A 70 -13.74 0.50 -3.92
N ALA A 71 -12.81 1.08 -3.19
CA ALA A 71 -12.77 2.50 -2.87
C ALA A 71 -11.37 3.05 -3.18
N GLY A 72 -11.25 4.35 -3.41
CA GLY A 72 -9.97 4.98 -3.68
C GLY A 72 -10.08 6.49 -3.68
N TRP A 73 -8.93 7.15 -3.61
CA TRP A 73 -8.81 8.59 -3.69
C TRP A 73 -7.42 8.95 -4.20
N ASN A 74 -7.33 10.03 -4.97
CA ASN A 74 -6.11 10.73 -5.29
C ASN A 74 -6.29 12.24 -5.11
N GLY A 75 -5.21 12.96 -4.82
CA GLY A 75 -5.27 14.40 -4.66
C GLY A 75 -4.08 15.01 -3.92
N GLU A 76 -4.04 16.34 -3.92
CA GLU A 76 -3.02 17.10 -3.18
C GLU A 76 -3.45 17.41 -1.74
N ASN A 77 -4.77 17.43 -1.47
CA ASN A 77 -5.31 17.65 -0.14
C ASN A 77 -5.28 16.36 0.69
N GLU A 78 -4.12 16.05 1.24
CA GLU A 78 -3.90 14.84 2.03
C GLU A 78 -4.92 14.66 3.16
N ARG A 79 -5.33 15.76 3.82
CA ARG A 79 -6.34 15.71 4.90
C ARG A 79 -7.66 15.14 4.40
N GLU A 80 -8.11 15.54 3.21
CA GLU A 80 -9.30 14.99 2.56
C GLU A 80 -9.12 13.49 2.25
N GLY A 81 -7.96 13.12 1.71
CA GLY A 81 -7.64 11.72 1.41
C GLY A 81 -7.70 10.82 2.64
N LEU A 82 -7.15 11.27 3.76
CA LEU A 82 -7.16 10.54 5.04
C LEU A 82 -8.60 10.36 5.56
N ILE A 83 -9.41 11.41 5.50
CA ILE A 83 -10.83 11.33 5.89
C ILE A 83 -11.55 10.29 5.05
N LYS A 84 -11.38 10.33 3.72
CA LYS A 84 -12.01 9.35 2.81
C LYS A 84 -11.56 7.92 3.08
N LEU A 85 -10.26 7.70 3.38
CA LEU A 85 -9.76 6.38 3.76
C LEU A 85 -10.38 5.89 5.06
N PHE A 86 -10.43 6.75 6.08
CA PHE A 86 -10.99 6.39 7.38
C PHE A 86 -12.49 6.11 7.28
N ASP A 87 -13.24 6.90 6.51
CA ASP A 87 -14.65 6.65 6.22
C ASP A 87 -14.84 5.31 5.48
N ALA A 88 -13.98 5.02 4.49
CA ALA A 88 -14.02 3.74 3.77
C ALA A 88 -13.77 2.54 4.71
N LEU A 89 -12.81 2.66 5.64
CA LEU A 89 -12.52 1.64 6.65
C LEU A 89 -13.69 1.46 7.66
N LEU A 90 -14.39 2.56 7.98
CA LEU A 90 -15.55 2.55 8.89
C LEU A 90 -16.82 1.93 8.28
N THR A 91 -16.82 1.63 6.97
CA THR A 91 -17.91 0.89 6.30
C THR A 91 -18.28 -0.40 7.03
N TYR A 92 -17.28 -1.09 7.60
CA TYR A 92 -17.49 -2.27 8.45
C TYR A 92 -16.88 -2.04 9.83
N LYS A 93 -17.65 -2.29 10.89
CA LYS A 93 -17.18 -2.09 12.27
C LYS A 93 -16.03 -3.03 12.66
N ASP A 94 -16.06 -4.26 12.14
CA ASP A 94 -15.01 -5.24 12.32
C ASP A 94 -14.46 -5.66 10.96
N PHE A 95 -13.15 -5.49 10.79
CA PHE A 95 -12.44 -5.83 9.58
C PHE A 95 -11.02 -6.30 9.89
N GLY A 96 -10.47 -7.07 8.97
CA GLY A 96 -9.03 -7.30 8.88
C GLY A 96 -8.40 -6.55 7.71
N LEU A 97 -7.08 -6.55 7.66
CA LEU A 97 -6.28 -5.91 6.62
C LEU A 97 -5.46 -6.94 5.86
N ILE A 98 -5.24 -6.68 4.59
CA ILE A 98 -4.28 -7.39 3.74
C ILE A 98 -3.47 -6.33 3.00
N HIS A 99 -2.15 -6.44 3.05
CA HIS A 99 -1.25 -5.50 2.37
C HIS A 99 0.12 -6.14 2.15
N HIS A 100 1.00 -5.50 1.38
CA HIS A 100 2.40 -5.88 1.27
C HIS A 100 3.27 -4.80 1.95
N ASN A 101 3.97 -5.15 3.02
CA ASN A 101 4.80 -4.24 3.83
C ASN A 101 4.07 -3.05 4.50
N GLY A 102 2.74 -3.03 4.52
CA GLY A 102 1.95 -2.01 5.22
C GLY A 102 2.18 -1.90 6.72
N ARG A 103 2.71 -2.92 7.40
CA ARG A 103 3.14 -2.78 8.81
C ARG A 103 4.43 -1.97 8.93
N GLY A 104 5.31 -2.09 7.94
CA GLY A 104 6.57 -1.37 7.87
C GLY A 104 6.43 0.05 7.34
N PHE A 105 5.41 0.31 6.51
CA PHE A 105 5.27 1.59 5.81
C PHE A 105 3.90 2.26 5.98
N ASP A 106 2.84 1.71 5.39
CA ASP A 106 1.52 2.34 5.27
C ASP A 106 0.87 2.69 6.62
N LEU A 107 0.80 1.74 7.56
CA LEU A 107 0.16 1.96 8.85
C LEU A 107 0.93 2.98 9.71
N PRO A 108 2.28 2.93 9.82
CA PRO A 108 3.05 4.02 10.40
C PRO A 108 2.81 5.38 9.72
N LEU A 109 2.84 5.43 8.39
CA LEU A 109 2.55 6.65 7.62
C LEU A 109 1.20 7.23 8.03
N LEU A 110 0.12 6.44 7.93
CA LEU A 110 -1.24 6.88 8.27
C LEU A 110 -1.33 7.41 9.70
N THR A 111 -0.57 6.82 10.63
CA THR A 111 -0.49 7.32 12.01
C THR A 111 0.16 8.70 12.08
N TYR A 112 1.32 8.88 11.45
CA TYR A 112 2.01 10.18 11.42
C TYR A 112 1.18 11.26 10.74
N ARG A 113 0.52 10.93 9.62
CA ARG A 113 -0.28 11.89 8.86
C ARG A 113 -1.59 12.22 9.56
N ALA A 114 -2.24 11.25 10.21
CA ALA A 114 -3.38 11.52 11.08
C ALA A 114 -3.01 12.46 12.24
N MET A 115 -1.85 12.24 12.88
CA MET A 115 -1.33 13.14 13.91
C MET A 115 -1.07 14.56 13.38
N LYS A 116 -0.45 14.70 12.21
CA LYS A 116 -0.19 16.02 11.59
C LYS A 116 -1.46 16.82 11.31
N HIS A 117 -2.57 16.16 10.99
CA HIS A 117 -3.84 16.78 10.60
C HIS A 117 -4.91 16.79 11.69
N ASP A 118 -4.55 16.45 12.94
CA ASP A 118 -5.46 16.32 14.08
C ASP A 118 -6.67 15.42 13.78
N LEU A 119 -6.44 14.30 13.08
CA LEU A 119 -7.47 13.34 12.70
C LEU A 119 -7.46 12.12 13.62
N GLN A 120 -8.66 11.67 13.99
CA GLN A 120 -8.83 10.40 14.69
C GLN A 120 -8.89 9.25 13.69
N MET A 121 -7.98 8.29 13.81
CA MET A 121 -8.02 7.04 13.05
C MET A 121 -9.15 6.12 13.53
N PRO A 122 -9.68 5.24 12.66
CA PRO A 122 -10.62 4.20 13.07
C PRO A 122 -10.07 3.38 14.25
N LEU A 123 -10.84 3.28 15.34
CA LEU A 123 -10.42 2.59 16.58
C LEU A 123 -9.94 1.15 16.30
N ARG A 124 -10.52 0.50 15.29
CA ARG A 124 -10.16 -0.85 14.86
C ARG A 124 -8.69 -0.99 14.47
N LEU A 125 -8.08 0.04 13.89
CA LEU A 125 -6.65 0.04 13.52
C LEU A 125 -5.72 0.00 14.75
N ASN A 126 -6.19 0.50 15.89
CA ASN A 126 -5.45 0.45 17.15
C ASN A 126 -5.72 -0.82 17.98
N HIS A 127 -6.65 -1.67 17.53
CA HIS A 127 -6.99 -2.90 18.23
C HIS A 127 -5.80 -3.85 18.31
N TYR A 128 -5.67 -4.60 19.42
CA TYR A 128 -4.57 -5.54 19.64
C TYR A 128 -4.39 -6.49 18.44
N ASP A 129 -5.48 -7.07 17.95
CA ASP A 129 -5.41 -8.02 16.84
C ASP A 129 -4.90 -7.41 15.53
N ILE A 130 -5.06 -6.12 15.27
CA ILE A 130 -4.48 -5.51 14.04
C ILE A 130 -3.00 -5.22 14.24
N ARG A 131 -2.60 -4.78 15.45
CA ARG A 131 -1.21 -4.44 15.73
C ARG A 131 -0.33 -5.66 15.97
N TYR A 132 -0.91 -6.75 16.47
CA TYR A 132 -0.17 -7.98 16.74
C TYR A 132 0.36 -8.60 15.44
N ARG A 133 1.69 -8.78 15.39
CA ARG A 133 2.42 -9.17 14.16
C ARG A 133 1.97 -10.51 13.59
N PHE A 134 1.66 -11.48 14.45
CA PHE A 134 1.28 -12.83 14.04
C PHE A 134 -0.23 -13.02 13.93
N SER A 135 -0.96 -11.92 13.81
CA SER A 135 -2.41 -11.95 13.80
C SER A 135 -2.98 -12.25 12.43
N LYS A 136 -3.98 -13.13 12.37
CA LYS A 136 -4.68 -13.46 11.12
C LYS A 136 -5.65 -12.37 10.64
N VAL A 137 -5.87 -11.32 11.43
CA VAL A 137 -6.69 -10.17 10.99
C VAL A 137 -5.87 -9.04 10.41
N ASN A 138 -4.54 -9.10 10.43
CA ASN A 138 -3.69 -8.17 9.71
C ASN A 138 -2.60 -8.94 8.98
N THR A 139 -2.89 -9.33 7.74
CA THR A 139 -2.00 -10.13 6.91
C THR A 139 -1.07 -9.21 6.13
N ASP A 140 0.16 -9.07 6.63
CA ASP A 140 1.26 -8.49 5.85
C ASP A 140 1.94 -9.59 5.03
N LEU A 141 1.77 -9.56 3.71
CA LEU A 141 2.37 -10.56 2.83
C LEU A 141 3.91 -10.58 2.93
N MET A 142 4.55 -9.45 3.23
CA MET A 142 6.00 -9.42 3.44
C MET A 142 6.40 -10.25 4.67
N ASP A 143 5.64 -10.15 5.75
CA ASP A 143 5.87 -10.96 6.94
C ASP A 143 5.54 -12.44 6.67
N GLU A 144 4.44 -12.75 5.98
CA GLU A 144 4.08 -14.15 5.67
C GLU A 144 5.18 -14.84 4.84
N PHE A 145 5.66 -14.20 3.77
CA PHE A 145 6.68 -14.81 2.90
C PHE A 145 8.10 -14.78 3.49
N SER A 146 8.42 -13.81 4.35
CA SER A 146 9.72 -13.82 5.06
C SER A 146 9.73 -14.75 6.27
N ASN A 147 8.61 -15.43 6.57
CA ASN A 147 8.38 -16.16 7.81
C ASN A 147 8.72 -15.27 9.03
N TYR A 148 8.10 -14.09 9.03
CA TYR A 148 8.21 -13.05 10.06
C TYR A 148 9.63 -12.56 10.30
N GLY A 149 10.48 -12.57 9.28
CA GLY A 149 11.88 -12.15 9.33
C GLY A 149 12.90 -13.28 9.49
N ALA A 150 12.46 -14.54 9.44
CA ALA A 150 13.38 -15.69 9.42
C ALA A 150 14.10 -15.89 8.08
N SER A 151 13.62 -15.25 7.00
CA SER A 151 14.23 -15.24 5.67
C SER A 151 14.14 -13.85 5.04
N SER A 152 14.82 -13.66 3.90
CA SER A 152 14.73 -12.40 3.15
C SER A 152 13.30 -12.16 2.68
N TYR A 153 12.85 -10.91 2.73
CA TYR A 153 11.54 -10.51 2.27
C TYR A 153 11.49 -10.35 0.73
N PRO A 154 10.42 -10.84 0.07
CA PRO A 154 10.26 -10.65 -1.37
C PRO A 154 9.58 -9.31 -1.70
N LYS A 155 10.01 -8.67 -2.79
CA LYS A 155 9.27 -7.55 -3.41
C LYS A 155 7.96 -8.07 -4.02
N LEU A 156 6.88 -7.31 -3.92
CA LEU A 156 5.58 -7.68 -4.49
C LEU A 156 5.69 -8.01 -6.00
N LYS A 157 6.41 -7.18 -6.75
CA LYS A 157 6.73 -7.41 -8.17
C LYS A 157 7.39 -8.76 -8.43
N HIS A 158 8.33 -9.18 -7.59
CA HIS A 158 9.01 -10.47 -7.76
C HIS A 158 8.07 -11.64 -7.47
N LEU A 159 7.17 -11.50 -6.48
CA LEU A 159 6.11 -12.48 -6.25
C LEU A 159 5.18 -12.58 -7.45
N GLY A 160 4.81 -11.45 -8.05
CA GLY A 160 3.99 -11.43 -9.27
C GLY A 160 4.62 -12.17 -10.43
N ILE A 161 5.91 -11.89 -10.72
CA ILE A 161 6.68 -12.58 -11.76
C ILE A 161 6.76 -14.08 -11.47
N LEU A 162 7.02 -14.47 -10.21
CA LEU A 162 7.10 -15.88 -9.80
C LEU A 162 5.81 -16.66 -10.07
N ILE A 163 4.65 -16.00 -10.02
CA ILE A 163 3.34 -16.63 -10.12
C ILE A 163 2.60 -16.28 -11.42
N ASP A 164 3.34 -15.81 -12.43
CA ASP A 164 2.87 -15.47 -13.78
C ASP A 164 1.76 -14.40 -13.81
N ILE A 165 1.83 -13.41 -12.92
CA ILE A 165 0.96 -12.24 -12.94
C ILE A 165 1.63 -11.13 -13.73
N PRO A 166 0.95 -10.50 -14.70
CA PRO A 166 1.49 -9.35 -15.40
C PRO A 166 1.67 -8.20 -14.41
N PHE A 167 2.91 -7.81 -14.16
CA PHE A 167 3.26 -6.55 -13.50
C PHE A 167 3.67 -5.56 -14.59
N LYS A 168 3.02 -4.38 -14.64
CA LYS A 168 3.62 -3.28 -15.41
C LYS A 168 4.94 -2.88 -14.76
N GLN A 169 5.91 -2.50 -15.58
CA GLN A 169 7.28 -2.28 -15.12
C GLN A 169 7.48 -1.02 -14.28
N THR A 170 6.51 -0.12 -14.26
CA THR A 170 6.63 1.28 -13.83
C THR A 170 5.92 1.53 -12.51
N ALA A 171 6.71 2.00 -11.55
CA ALA A 171 6.41 2.86 -10.40
C ALA A 171 7.28 2.49 -9.18
N GLU A 172 8.60 2.61 -9.29
CA GLU A 172 9.39 2.79 -8.06
C GLU A 172 9.12 4.21 -7.51
N GLY A 173 9.31 4.47 -6.21
CA GLY A 173 8.88 5.73 -5.57
C GLY A 173 9.35 7.04 -6.24
N ASN A 174 10.42 7.01 -7.04
CA ASN A 174 10.87 8.13 -7.87
C ASN A 174 9.89 8.47 -9.02
N GLU A 175 9.21 7.47 -9.58
CA GLU A 175 8.22 7.67 -10.64
C GLU A 175 6.94 8.31 -10.10
N VAL A 176 6.50 7.96 -8.88
CA VAL A 176 5.32 8.57 -8.24
C VAL A 176 5.53 10.07 -8.04
N LEU A 177 6.73 10.47 -7.60
CA LEU A 177 7.10 11.89 -7.49
C LEU A 177 7.08 12.58 -8.85
N ALA A 178 7.61 11.95 -9.91
CA ALA A 178 7.59 12.50 -11.25
C ALA A 178 6.16 12.68 -11.79
N MET A 179 5.32 11.65 -11.65
CA MET A 179 3.90 11.72 -12.03
C MET A 179 3.14 12.79 -11.26
N PHE A 180 3.44 12.95 -9.97
CA PHE A 180 2.83 13.98 -9.14
C PHE A 180 3.22 15.39 -9.62
N ARG A 181 4.51 15.61 -9.94
CA ARG A 181 5.01 16.87 -10.52
C ARG A 181 4.35 17.19 -11.87
N ASP A 182 4.02 16.16 -12.65
CA ASP A 182 3.33 16.28 -13.92
C ASP A 182 1.79 16.38 -13.80
N GLY A 183 1.25 16.38 -12.57
CA GLY A 183 -0.20 16.46 -12.32
C GLY A 183 -0.99 15.19 -12.67
N LYS A 184 -0.32 14.06 -12.80
CA LYS A 184 -0.88 12.77 -13.26
C LYS A 184 -1.47 11.95 -12.11
N LEU A 185 -2.32 12.55 -11.30
CA LEU A 185 -2.88 11.92 -10.09
C LEU A 185 -3.73 10.68 -10.41
N ASP A 186 -4.46 10.69 -11.53
CA ASP A 186 -5.25 9.53 -11.98
C ASP A 186 -4.35 8.34 -12.37
N GLU A 187 -3.16 8.61 -12.96
CA GLU A 187 -2.17 7.57 -13.25
C GLU A 187 -1.64 6.96 -11.94
N ILE A 188 -1.37 7.79 -10.92
CA ILE A 188 -0.94 7.32 -9.59
C ILE A 188 -2.01 6.43 -8.94
N GLU A 189 -3.29 6.83 -8.93
CA GLU A 189 -4.37 5.96 -8.42
C GLU A 189 -4.46 4.65 -9.21
N HIS A 190 -4.25 4.72 -10.53
CA HIS A 190 -4.28 3.54 -11.38
C HIS A 190 -3.20 2.53 -10.98
N TYR A 191 -1.96 2.97 -10.77
CA TYR A 191 -0.87 2.11 -10.32
C TYR A 191 -1.13 1.52 -8.93
N CYS A 192 -1.60 2.35 -8.00
CA CYS A 192 -2.02 1.87 -6.68
C CYS A 192 -3.11 0.78 -6.80
N TYR A 193 -4.05 0.91 -7.74
CA TYR A 193 -5.06 -0.12 -7.97
C TYR A 193 -4.47 -1.41 -8.56
N GLU A 194 -3.49 -1.31 -9.46
CA GLU A 194 -2.75 -2.49 -9.96
C GLU A 194 -2.08 -3.24 -8.80
N ASP A 195 -1.43 -2.53 -7.87
CA ASP A 195 -0.74 -3.12 -6.71
C ASP A 195 -1.71 -3.73 -5.68
N VAL A 196 -2.86 -3.11 -5.43
CA VAL A 196 -3.93 -3.70 -4.61
C VAL A 196 -4.45 -5.01 -5.23
N MET A 197 -4.65 -5.03 -6.54
CA MET A 197 -5.10 -6.24 -7.24
C MET A 197 -4.03 -7.33 -7.25
N ALA A 198 -2.75 -6.97 -7.44
CA ALA A 198 -1.65 -7.92 -7.35
C ALA A 198 -1.52 -8.50 -5.92
N THR A 199 -1.59 -7.64 -4.90
CA THR A 199 -1.63 -8.05 -3.48
C THR A 199 -2.77 -9.03 -3.21
N TYR A 200 -3.97 -8.75 -3.72
CA TYR A 200 -5.12 -9.64 -3.59
C TYR A 200 -4.88 -11.01 -4.25
N ILE A 201 -4.34 -11.05 -5.47
CA ILE A 201 -4.07 -12.31 -6.17
C ILE A 201 -2.99 -13.11 -5.44
N VAL A 202 -1.90 -12.46 -5.02
CA VAL A 202 -0.84 -13.11 -4.23
C VAL A 202 -1.42 -13.70 -2.94
N TRP A 203 -2.28 -12.96 -2.25
CA TRP A 203 -2.98 -13.44 -1.06
C TRP A 203 -3.86 -14.66 -1.38
N LEU A 204 -4.65 -14.65 -2.45
CA LEU A 204 -5.45 -15.82 -2.86
C LEU A 204 -4.57 -17.06 -3.11
N LYS A 205 -3.43 -16.88 -3.81
CA LYS A 205 -2.48 -17.97 -4.05
C LYS A 205 -1.93 -18.51 -2.74
N LEU A 206 -1.51 -17.63 -1.82
CA LEU A 206 -1.05 -18.02 -0.49
C LEU A 206 -2.12 -18.84 0.25
N LYS A 207 -3.36 -18.35 0.31
CA LYS A 207 -4.48 -19.04 0.97
C LYS A 207 -4.71 -20.44 0.40
N TYR A 208 -4.61 -20.60 -0.92
CA TYR A 208 -4.69 -21.91 -1.54
C TYR A 208 -3.48 -22.80 -1.20
N THR A 209 -2.26 -22.26 -1.34
CA THR A 209 -1.00 -22.98 -1.09
C THR A 209 -0.91 -23.53 0.33
N VAL A 210 -1.41 -22.80 1.34
CA VAL A 210 -1.40 -23.24 2.74
C VAL A 210 -2.65 -24.03 3.15
N GLY A 211 -3.56 -24.30 2.20
CA GLY A 211 -4.74 -25.14 2.43
C GLY A 211 -5.93 -24.45 3.11
N ASP A 212 -5.96 -23.11 3.16
CA ASP A 212 -7.06 -22.36 3.78
C ASP A 212 -8.31 -22.27 2.89
N ILE A 213 -8.18 -22.47 1.57
CA ILE A 213 -9.30 -22.49 0.62
C ILE A 213 -9.17 -23.70 -0.33
N SER A 214 -10.30 -24.21 -0.81
CA SER A 214 -10.33 -25.31 -1.78
C SER A 214 -9.84 -24.87 -3.16
N GLU A 215 -9.40 -25.83 -3.96
CA GLU A 215 -8.98 -25.60 -5.34
C GLU A 215 -10.10 -24.98 -6.20
N GLU A 216 -11.34 -25.40 -5.99
CA GLU A 216 -12.51 -24.88 -6.71
C GLU A 216 -12.73 -23.39 -6.41
N ILE A 217 -12.72 -23.00 -5.13
CA ILE A 217 -12.85 -21.60 -4.71
C ILE A 217 -11.68 -20.78 -5.26
N PHE A 218 -10.45 -21.30 -5.11
CA PHE A 218 -9.26 -20.63 -5.58
C PHE A 218 -9.29 -20.37 -7.08
N LYS A 219 -9.56 -21.39 -7.90
CA LYS A 219 -9.61 -21.27 -9.36
C LYS A 219 -10.63 -20.22 -9.80
N ASN A 220 -11.84 -20.25 -9.23
CA ASN A 220 -12.89 -19.28 -9.56
C ASN A 220 -12.47 -17.83 -9.23
N LEU A 221 -11.98 -17.60 -8.01
CA LEU A 221 -11.60 -16.25 -7.56
C LEU A 221 -10.36 -15.74 -8.30
N ASN A 222 -9.33 -16.59 -8.43
CA ASN A 222 -8.07 -16.23 -9.07
C ASN A 222 -8.25 -15.91 -10.56
N GLU A 223 -9.03 -16.70 -11.30
CA GLU A 223 -9.33 -16.42 -12.71
C GLU A 223 -9.98 -15.04 -12.89
N ARG A 224 -11.00 -14.75 -12.08
CA ARG A 224 -11.70 -13.45 -12.11
C ARG A 224 -10.76 -12.30 -11.74
N ALA A 225 -9.93 -12.49 -10.72
CA ALA A 225 -8.98 -11.48 -10.26
C ALA A 225 -7.91 -11.17 -11.32
N VAL A 226 -7.33 -12.20 -11.94
CA VAL A 226 -6.33 -12.06 -13.01
C VAL A 226 -6.93 -11.40 -14.26
N ASN A 227 -8.15 -11.78 -14.65
CA ASN A 227 -8.84 -11.11 -15.76
C ASN A 227 -9.09 -9.64 -15.43
N LYS A 228 -9.51 -9.34 -14.20
CA LYS A 228 -9.72 -7.95 -13.77
C LYS A 228 -8.44 -7.12 -13.80
N LEU A 229 -7.32 -7.68 -13.34
CA LEU A 229 -6.01 -7.01 -13.41
C LEU A 229 -5.62 -6.71 -14.87
N LYS A 230 -5.84 -7.63 -15.80
CA LYS A 230 -5.58 -7.41 -17.24
C LYS A 230 -6.45 -6.29 -17.82
N GLU A 231 -7.72 -6.22 -17.45
CA GLU A 231 -8.61 -5.12 -17.85
C GLU A 231 -8.10 -3.76 -17.37
N ILE A 232 -7.70 -3.68 -16.09
CA ILE A 232 -7.12 -2.47 -15.50
C ILE A 232 -5.90 -2.07 -16.31
N GLN A 233 -4.98 -3.01 -16.53
CA GLN A 233 -3.75 -2.74 -17.28
C GLN A 233 -3.98 -2.27 -18.72
N ALA A 234 -5.02 -2.79 -19.39
CA ALA A 234 -5.38 -2.37 -20.74
C ALA A 234 -6.01 -0.96 -20.80
N SER A 235 -6.64 -0.49 -19.72
CA SER A 235 -7.29 0.83 -19.68
C SER A 235 -6.34 2.03 -19.52
N SER A 236 -5.04 1.78 -19.38
CA SER A 236 -3.97 2.80 -19.26
C SER A 236 -3.07 2.87 -20.50
N GLN A 237 -3.56 2.41 -21.65
CA GLN A 237 -3.00 2.63 -22.98
C GLN A 237 -3.93 3.55 -23.78
#